data_AF-A0A1I6L9S2-F1
#
_entry.id   AF-A0A1I6L9S2-F1
#
_cell.length_a   1.000
_cell.length_b   1.000
_cell.length_c   1.000
_cell.angle_alpha   90.00
_cell.angle_beta   90.00
_cell.angle_gamma   90.00
#
_symmetry.space_group_name_H-M   'P 1'
#
loop_
_entity.id
_entity.type
_entity.pdbx_description
1 polymer ?
#
loop_
_entity_poly.entity_id
_entity_poly.type
_entity_poly.pdbx_seq_one_letter_code
_entity_poly.pdbx_strand_id
1 'polypeptide(L)'
;MGREILSDQHYFEISGRFRDAVLARIERLERDAHEDSLLIADLLSPAHQRRQAQLVAAQIEEAVRLRACLCGTSVTVQSIHKVLTRGD
;
A
#
# COMPACT_ATOMS: atom_id res chain seq x y z
N MET A 1 10.79 -11.50 -40.71
CA MET A 1 10.12 -12.20 -39.60
C MET A 1 10.48 -11.49 -38.31
N GLY A 2 9.69 -10.50 -37.91
CA GLY A 2 9.87 -9.81 -36.63
C GLY A 2 9.09 -10.54 -35.54
N ARG A 3 9.75 -10.87 -34.43
CA ARG A 3 9.07 -11.42 -33.25
C ARG A 3 8.25 -10.30 -32.61
N GLU A 4 6.95 -10.31 -32.86
CA GLU A 4 5.98 -9.62 -32.01
C GLU A 4 5.90 -10.37 -30.68
N ILE A 5 6.70 -9.94 -29.71
CA ILE A 5 6.36 -10.17 -28.30
C ILE A 5 5.49 -8.99 -27.91
N LEU A 6 4.20 -9.10 -28.23
CA LEU A 6 3.17 -8.31 -27.56
C LEU A 6 3.10 -8.87 -26.13
N SER A 7 3.95 -8.36 -25.23
CA SER A 7 3.74 -8.55 -23.81
C SER A 7 2.55 -7.67 -23.43
N ASP A 8 1.38 -8.25 -23.52
CA ASP A 8 0.11 -7.70 -23.05
C ASP A 8 0.13 -7.64 -21.51
N GLN A 9 1.04 -6.83 -20.97
CA GLN A 9 1.02 -6.45 -19.58
C GLN A 9 -0.09 -5.42 -19.46
N HIS A 10 -1.29 -5.89 -19.14
CA HIS A 10 -2.39 -5.04 -18.71
C HIS A 10 -1.97 -4.27 -17.45
N TYR A 11 -1.36 -3.11 -17.65
CA TYR A 11 -1.10 -2.10 -16.63
C TYR A 11 -2.44 -1.49 -16.23
N PHE A 12 -3.13 -2.08 -15.26
CA PHE A 12 -4.27 -1.43 -14.64
C PHE A 12 -3.76 -0.25 -13.81
N GLU A 13 -3.86 0.95 -14.37
CA GLU A 13 -3.58 2.19 -13.67
C GLU A 13 -4.68 2.38 -12.61
N ILE A 14 -4.36 2.16 -11.33
CA ILE A 14 -5.32 2.41 -10.26
C ILE A 14 -5.65 3.90 -10.24
N SER A 15 -6.95 4.22 -10.24
CA SER A 15 -7.39 5.61 -10.20
C SER A 15 -6.79 6.35 -8.99
N GLY A 16 -6.44 7.63 -9.17
CA GLY A 16 -5.92 8.47 -8.08
C GLY A 16 -6.84 8.48 -6.86
N ARG A 17 -8.16 8.56 -7.07
CA ARG A 17 -9.16 8.48 -5.98
C ARG A 17 -9.07 7.20 -5.16
N PHE A 18 -8.83 6.06 -5.81
CA PHE A 18 -8.64 4.78 -5.10
C PHE A 18 -7.34 4.79 -4.31
N ARG A 19 -6.25 5.27 -4.91
CA ARG A 19 -4.96 5.42 -4.23
C ARG A 19 -5.10 6.27 -2.98
N ASP A 20 -5.72 7.44 -3.09
CA ASP A 20 -5.91 8.37 -1.96
C ASP A 20 -6.77 7.74 -0.86
N ALA A 21 -7.83 7.03 -1.23
CA ALA A 21 -8.67 6.32 -0.27
C ALA A 21 -7.92 5.21 0.49
N VAL A 22 -7.05 4.46 -0.21
CA VAL A 22 -6.20 3.42 0.40
C VAL A 22 -5.14 4.05 1.29
N LEU A 23 -4.49 5.14 0.86
CA LEU A 23 -3.51 5.88 1.67
C LEU A 23 -4.14 6.43 2.95
N ALA A 24 -5.30 7.07 2.87
CA ALA A 24 -6.02 7.55 4.04
C ALA A 24 -6.42 6.42 5.00
N ARG A 25 -6.71 5.22 4.47
CA ARG A 25 -6.97 4.04 5.30
C ARG A 25 -5.70 3.54 5.99
N ILE A 26 -4.56 3.50 5.29
CA ILE A 26 -3.26 3.14 5.86
C ILE A 26 -2.92 4.08 7.03
N GLU A 27 -3.00 5.40 6.80
CA GLU A 27 -2.70 6.40 7.84
C GLU A 27 -3.57 6.24 9.09
N ARG A 28 -4.85 5.93 8.90
CA ARG A 28 -5.75 5.65 10.02
C ARG A 28 -5.35 4.38 10.77
N LEU A 29 -5.08 3.28 10.08
CA LEU A 29 -4.65 2.04 10.73
C LEU A 29 -3.35 2.23 11.53
N GLU A 30 -2.39 2.98 10.98
CA GLU A 30 -1.12 3.27 11.65
C GLU A 30 -1.29 4.16 12.88
N ARG A 31 -2.12 5.21 12.78
CA ARG A 31 -2.44 6.08 13.91
C ARG A 31 -3.18 5.32 15.01
N ASP A 32 -4.23 4.60 14.66
CA ASP A 32 -5.05 3.86 15.62
C ASP A 32 -4.19 2.79 16.32
N ALA A 33 -3.35 2.06 15.58
CA ALA A 33 -2.41 1.09 16.16
C ALA A 33 -1.40 1.73 17.13
N HIS A 34 -0.90 2.94 16.80
CA HIS A 34 -0.01 3.67 17.67
C HIS A 34 -0.71 4.08 18.97
N GLU A 35 -1.87 4.73 18.87
CA GLU A 35 -2.67 5.16 20.02
C GLU A 35 -3.06 3.96 20.90
N ASP A 36 -3.58 2.90 20.29
CA ASP A 36 -3.96 1.66 20.98
C ASP A 36 -2.77 1.03 21.70
N SER A 37 -1.57 1.04 21.08
CA SER A 37 -0.37 0.47 21.70
C SER A 37 0.05 1.17 22.99
N LEU A 38 -0.14 2.50 23.05
CA LEU A 38 0.18 3.30 24.24
C LEU A 38 -0.79 2.99 25.39
N LEU A 39 -2.07 2.76 25.06
CA LEU A 39 -3.13 2.52 26.04
C LEU A 39 -3.15 1.08 26.57
N ILE A 40 -2.44 0.13 25.96
CA ILE A 40 -2.40 -1.27 26.42
C ILE A 40 -1.95 -1.35 27.89
N ALA A 41 -0.95 -0.57 28.28
CA ALA A 41 -0.39 -0.59 29.63
C ALA A 41 -1.41 -0.15 30.70
N ASP A 42 -2.39 0.67 30.33
CA ASP A 42 -3.40 1.22 31.22
C ASP A 42 -4.60 0.27 31.42
N LEU A 43 -4.70 -0.80 30.62
CA LEU A 43 -5.79 -1.77 30.74
C LEU A 43 -5.60 -2.66 31.97
N LEU A 44 -6.59 -2.64 32.87
CA LEU A 44 -6.55 -3.40 34.13
C LEU A 44 -6.64 -4.93 33.97
N SER A 45 -7.21 -5.40 32.85
CA SER A 45 -7.43 -6.83 32.62
C SER A 45 -6.38 -7.41 31.67
N PRO A 46 -5.64 -8.46 32.06
CA PRO A 46 -4.70 -9.16 31.18
C PRO A 46 -5.37 -9.77 29.93
N ALA A 47 -6.68 -10.05 29.98
CA ALA A 47 -7.42 -10.50 28.80
C ALA A 47 -7.70 -9.35 27.83
N HIS A 48 -7.95 -8.14 28.33
CA HIS A 48 -8.11 -6.95 27.49
C HIS A 48 -6.78 -6.52 26.88
N GLN A 49 -5.69 -6.53 27.65
CA GLN A 49 -4.35 -6.27 27.13
C GLN A 49 -4.00 -7.19 25.94
N ARG A 50 -4.25 -8.50 26.08
CA ARG A 50 -3.98 -9.46 24.99
C ARG A 50 -4.83 -9.21 23.76
N ARG A 51 -6.14 -8.94 23.94
CA ARG A 51 -7.02 -8.62 22.81
C ARG A 51 -6.61 -7.33 22.11
N GLN A 52 -6.24 -6.30 22.89
CA GLN A 52 -5.77 -5.03 22.35
C GLN A 52 -4.45 -5.18 21.59
N ALA A 53 -3.50 -5.96 22.12
CA ALA A 53 -2.26 -6.27 21.42
C ALA A 53 -2.49 -7.02 20.10
N GLN A 54 -3.45 -7.95 20.06
CA GLN A 54 -3.83 -8.66 18.83
C GLN A 54 -4.47 -7.71 17.81
N LEU A 55 -5.30 -6.76 18.27
CA LEU A 55 -5.89 -5.74 17.41
C LEU A 55 -4.82 -4.84 16.77
N VAL A 56 -3.87 -4.35 17.58
CA VAL A 56 -2.71 -3.57 17.12
C VAL A 56 -1.92 -4.32 16.05
N ALA A 57 -1.63 -5.60 16.28
CA ALA A 57 -0.94 -6.44 15.30
C ALA A 57 -1.72 -6.55 13.97
N ALA A 58 -3.05 -6.75 14.04
CA ALA A 58 -3.90 -6.86 12.86
C ALA A 58 -4.00 -5.53 12.08
N GLN A 59 -4.07 -4.39 12.77
CA GLN A 59 -4.07 -3.06 12.14
C GLN A 59 -2.75 -2.82 11.38
N ILE A 60 -1.60 -3.15 11.99
CA ILE A 60 -0.29 -3.03 11.37
C ILE A 60 -0.15 -3.95 10.16
N GLU A 61 -0.55 -5.22 10.28
CA GLU A 61 -0.50 -6.17 9.17
C GLU A 61 -1.32 -5.67 7.97
N GLU A 62 -2.54 -5.18 8.22
CA GLU A 62 -3.38 -4.65 7.16
C GLU A 62 -2.78 -3.40 6.50
N ALA A 63 -2.20 -2.48 7.27
CA ALA A 63 -1.50 -1.32 6.72
C ALA A 63 -0.35 -1.75 5.78
N VAL A 64 0.43 -2.75 6.18
CA VAL A 64 1.50 -3.32 5.36
C VAL A 64 0.94 -3.96 4.08
N ARG A 65 -0.13 -4.76 4.17
CA ARG A 65 -0.76 -5.38 3.00
C ARG A 65 -1.25 -4.33 2.00
N LEU A 66 -1.89 -3.26 2.48
CA LEU A 66 -2.38 -2.18 1.64
C LEU A 66 -1.22 -1.41 0.97
N ARG A 67 -0.13 -1.14 1.70
CA ARG A 67 1.09 -0.54 1.11
C ARG A 67 1.67 -1.44 0.01
N ALA A 68 1.79 -2.75 0.25
CA ALA A 68 2.27 -3.70 -0.74
C ALA A 68 1.38 -3.73 -2.00
N CYS A 69 0.06 -3.66 -1.83
CA CYS A 69 -0.89 -3.55 -2.94
C CYS A 69 -0.66 -2.28 -3.79
N LEU A 70 -0.43 -1.13 -3.15
CA LEU A 70 -0.12 0.13 -3.86
C LEU A 70 1.26 0.13 -4.54
N CYS A 71 2.24 -0.61 -4.00
CA CYS A 71 3.56 -0.76 -4.62
C CYS A 71 3.52 -1.71 -5.82
N GLY A 72 2.82 -2.85 -5.70
CA GLY A 72 2.68 -3.83 -6.78
C GLY A 72 1.89 -3.32 -7.99
N THR A 73 1.21 -2.18 -7.84
CA THR A 73 0.46 -1.48 -8.89
C THR A 73 1.20 -0.27 -9.44
N SER A 74 2.38 0.06 -8.91
CA SER A 74 3.25 1.15 -9.36
C SER A 74 4.44 0.61 -10.16
N VAL A 75 4.20 -0.13 -11.23
CA VAL A 75 5.20 -0.27 -12.29
C VAL A 75 4.92 0.83 -13.30
N THR A 76 5.66 1.92 -13.18
CA THR A 76 5.51 3.12 -13.99
C THR A 76 6.15 2.91 -15.36
N VAL A 77 5.39 3.19 -16.42
CA VAL A 77 5.89 3.41 -17.78
C VAL A 77 6.75 4.67 -17.77
N GLN A 78 8.03 4.53 -17.44
CA GLN A 78 9.07 5.51 -17.75
C GLN A 78 10.17 4.79 -18.53
N SER A 79 9.94 4.55 -19.82
CA SER A 79 11.00 4.12 -20.75
C SER A 79 10.72 4.38 -22.23
N ILE A 80 9.75 5.24 -22.60
CA ILE A 80 9.58 5.61 -24.01
C ILE A 80 9.11 7.06 -24.11
N HIS A 81 10.05 8.02 -24.10
CA HIS A 81 9.98 9.27 -24.90
C HIS A 81 11.22 10.15 -24.68
N LYS A 82 12.42 9.61 -24.92
CA LYS A 82 13.60 10.48 -25.13
C LYS A 82 14.67 9.89 -26.08
N VAL A 83 14.24 9.24 -27.17
CA VAL A 83 15.14 8.86 -28.29
C VAL A 83 14.57 9.25 -29.67
N LEU A 84 13.49 10.05 -29.76
CA LEU A 84 12.90 10.43 -31.05
C LEU A 84 12.77 11.94 -31.30
N THR A 85 13.57 12.78 -30.62
CA THR A 85 13.71 14.21 -30.96
C THR A 85 15.17 14.66 -31.05
N ARG A 86 16.00 13.84 -31.70
CA ARG A 86 17.15 14.32 -32.48
C ARG A 86 17.14 13.61 -33.83
N GLY A 87 16.15 14.00 -34.64
CA GLY A 87 16.34 14.06 -36.08
C GLY A 87 16.87 15.46 -36.37
N ASP A 88 18.16 15.52 -36.70
CA ASP A 88 18.79 16.27 -37.80
C ASP A 88 20.31 16.17 -37.64
#